data_AF-A0A645IRT4-F1
#
_entry.id   AF-A0A645IRT4-F1
#
_cell.length_a   1.000
_cell.length_b   1.000
_cell.length_c   1.000
_cell.angle_alpha   90.00
_cell.angle_beta   90.00
_cell.angle_gamma   90.00
#
_symmetry.space_group_name_H-M   'P 1'
#
loop_
_entity.id
_entity.type
_entity.pdbx_description
1 polymer ?
#
loop_
_entity_poly.entity_id
_entity_poly.type
_entity_poly.pdbx_seq_one_letter_code
_entity_poly.pdbx_strand_id
1 'polypeptide(L)' 'MAIADLDTFTTLEIDMFSLVIIGNSQTYVAGGRMITPRGYHV' A
#
# COMPACT_ATOMS: atom_id res chain seq x y z
N MET A 1 8.75 3.65 7.25
CA MET A 1 7.72 3.00 6.42
C MET A 1 6.55 3.94 6.33
N ALA A 2 6.28 4.46 5.13
CA ALA A 2 5.15 5.35 4.86
C ALA A 2 4.04 4.54 4.15
N ILE A 3 2.78 4.86 4.45
CA ILE A 3 1.61 4.35 3.73
C ILE A 3 0.91 5.57 3.17
N ALA A 4 0.64 5.55 1.87
CA ALA A 4 -0.03 6.63 1.15
C ALA A 4 -0.95 6.06 0.07
N ASP A 5 -1.91 6.86 -0.36
CA ASP A 5 -2.81 6.52 -1.46
C ASP A 5 -2.10 6.66 -2.80
N LEU A 6 -2.61 5.94 -3.83
CA LEU A 6 -2.03 5.94 -5.18
C LEU A 6 -2.05 7.34 -5.83
N ASP A 7 -2.96 8.21 -5.41
CA ASP A 7 -3.07 9.59 -5.89
C ASP A 7 -1.93 10.48 -5.36
N THR A 8 -1.51 10.28 -4.11
CA THR A 8 -0.63 11.24 -3.40
C THR A 8 0.77 10.70 -3.13
N PHE A 9 1.05 9.41 -3.31
CA PHE A 9 2.36 8.84 -2.90
C PHE A 9 3.57 9.46 -3.62
N THR A 10 3.39 10.04 -4.81
CA THR A 10 4.46 10.71 -5.57
C THR A 10 4.93 12.03 -4.94
N THR A 11 4.21 12.55 -3.95
CA THR A 11 4.66 13.71 -3.16
C THR A 11 5.65 13.32 -2.06
N LEU A 12 5.85 12.02 -1.82
CA LEU A 12 6.84 11.51 -0.87
C LEU A 12 8.23 11.51 -1.51
N GLU A 13 9.26 11.62 -0.67
CA GLU A 13 10.64 11.40 -1.11
C GLU A 13 10.85 9.91 -1.42
N ILE A 14 11.13 9.61 -2.69
CA ILE A 14 11.37 8.25 -3.20
C ILE A 14 12.64 8.30 -4.05
N ASP A 15 13.63 7.48 -3.70
CA ASP A 15 14.94 7.45 -4.33
C ASP A 15 15.33 6.03 -4.80
N MET A 16 16.59 5.86 -5.22
CA MET A 16 17.10 4.57 -5.69
C MET A 16 17.20 3.49 -4.59
N PHE A 17 17.09 3.86 -3.31
CA PHE A 17 17.12 2.93 -2.17
C PHE A 17 15.73 2.59 -1.64
N SER A 18 14.69 3.07 -2.31
CA SER A 18 13.29 2.88 -1.92
C SER A 18 12.67 1.65 -2.57
N LEU A 19 11.88 0.87 -1.80
CA LEU A 19 11.00 -0.18 -2.33
C LEU A 19 9.55 0.31 -2.30
N VAL A 20 8.92 0.36 -3.47
CA VAL A 20 7.51 0.71 -3.61
C VAL A 20 6.68 -0.56 -3.77
N ILE A 21 5.68 -0.75 -2.91
CA ILE A 21 4.73 -1.86 -2.98
C ILE A 21 3.35 -1.29 -3.32
N ILE A 22 2.80 -1.71 -4.46
CA ILE A 22 1.46 -1.32 -4.90
C ILE A 22 0.49 -2.47 -4.67
N GLY A 23 -0.52 -2.22 -3.85
CA GLY A 23 -1.63 -3.15 -3.63
C GLY A 23 -2.53 -3.27 -4.86
N ASN A 24 -3.36 -4.31 -4.90
CA ASN A 24 -4.41 -4.40 -5.90
C ASN A 24 -5.67 -3.62 -5.44
N SER A 25 -6.74 -3.65 -6.23
CA SER A 25 -7.99 -2.95 -5.94
C SER A 25 -8.71 -3.41 -4.67
N GLN A 26 -8.31 -4.54 -4.06
CA GLN A 26 -8.87 -5.04 -2.80
C GLN A 26 -7.96 -4.72 -1.60
N THR A 27 -6.79 -4.12 -1.82
CA THR A 27 -5.89 -3.72 -0.74
C THR A 27 -6.46 -2.51 0.01
N TYR A 28 -6.46 -2.57 1.34
CA TYR A 28 -6.88 -1.48 2.22
C TYR A 28 -5.92 -1.33 3.41
N VAL A 29 -6.07 -0.26 4.18
CA VAL A 29 -5.24 0.02 5.36
C VAL A 29 -6.04 -0.20 6.64
N ALA A 30 -5.52 -1.01 7.55
CA ALA A 30 -6.07 -1.17 8.89
C ALA A 30 -4.94 -1.38 9.92
N GLY A 31 -5.03 -0.68 11.05
CA GLY A 31 -4.01 -0.76 12.11
C GLY A 31 -2.60 -0.39 11.63
N GLY A 32 -2.48 0.53 10.66
CA GLY A 32 -1.19 0.94 10.08
C GLY A 32 -0.54 -0.13 9.19
N ARG A 33 -1.30 -1.10 8.67
CA ARG A 33 -0.82 -2.14 7.77
C ARG A 33 -1.61 -2.14 6.47
N MET A 34 -0.94 -2.41 5.35
CA MET A 34 -1.61 -2.75 4.09
C MET A 34 -2.08 -4.20 4.14
N ILE A 35 -3.37 -4.42 3.89
CA ILE A 35 -4.02 -5.73 3.95
C ILE A 35 -4.71 -5.98 2.61
N THR A 36 -4.41 -7.11 1.99
CA THR A 36 -5.19 -7.64 0.86
C THR A 36 -5.93 -8.87 1.35
N PRO A 37 -7.28 -8.85 1.43
CA PRO A 37 -8.07 -10.03 1.75
C PRO A 37 -7.72 -11.17 0.80
N ARG A 38 -7.62 -12.37 1.35
CA ARG A 38 -7.65 -13.58 0.51
C ARG A 38 -9.11 -13.88 0.19
N GLY A 39 -9.39 -14.31 -1.03
CA GLY A 39 -10.75 -14.63 -1.49
C GLY A 39 -11.36 -15.90 -0.90
N TYR A 40 -11.01 -16.25 0.34
CA TYR A 40 -11.65 -17.38 1.00
C TYR A 40 -13.05 -16.97 1.44
N HIS A 41 -14.05 -17.65 0.91
CA HIS A 41 -15.41 -17.63 1.44
C HIS A 41 -15.46 -18.65 2.58
N VAL A 42 -15.69 -18.17 3.81
CA VAL A 42 -16.08 -18.99 4.96
C VAL A 42 -17.59 -19.17 4.99
#